data_AF-A0A1C6ATJ0-F1
#
_entry.id   AF-A0A1C6ATJ0-F1
#
_cell.length_a   1.000
_cell.length_b   1.000
_cell.length_c   1.000
_cell.angle_alpha   90.00
_cell.angle_beta   90.00
_cell.angle_gamma   90.00
#
_symmetry.space_group_name_H-M   'P 1'
#
loop_
_entity.id
_entity.type
_entity.pdbx_description
1 polymer ?
#
loop_
_entity_poly.entity_id
_entity_poly.type
_entity_poly.pdbx_seq_one_letter_code
_entity_poly.pdbx_strand_id
1 'polypeptide(L)'
;MGKKERFAFYLTPEKKAILERRFQEDGSRSMTAFIERAVDFYLDYLSANDAGLFLPTSIKSYLDGRLASIAFRQAVEQDMVAGILADAYQFSDEDFRLRRAERVQNVKKTNGRISLEQRVRGAWEEGDEWQD
;
A
#
# COMPACT_ATOMS: atom_id res chain seq x y z
N MET A 1 -35.46 11.34 -9.45
CA MET A 1 -34.57 10.87 -10.54
C MET A 1 -34.57 11.93 -11.62
N GLY A 2 -33.42 12.53 -11.92
CA GLY A 2 -33.31 13.57 -12.95
C GLY A 2 -33.66 13.01 -14.34
N LYS A 3 -34.10 13.88 -15.24
CA LYS A 3 -34.34 13.52 -16.65
C LYS A 3 -33.04 13.00 -17.26
N LYS A 4 -33.05 11.77 -17.79
CA LYS A 4 -31.91 11.23 -18.53
C LYS A 4 -31.83 11.90 -19.90
N GLU A 5 -30.67 12.48 -20.23
CA GLU A 5 -30.40 13.00 -21.56
C GLU A 5 -29.76 11.92 -22.45
N ARG A 6 -30.14 11.92 -23.73
CA ARG A 6 -29.60 10.96 -24.69
C ARG A 6 -28.31 11.50 -25.28
N PHE A 7 -27.19 10.84 -24.98
CA PHE A 7 -25.88 11.17 -25.52
C PHE A 7 -25.51 10.21 -26.66
N ALA A 8 -25.30 10.72 -27.87
CA ALA A 8 -24.83 9.92 -29.00
C ALA A 8 -23.32 10.07 -29.14
N PHE A 9 -22.61 8.95 -29.25
CA PHE A 9 -21.17 8.94 -29.45
C PHE A 9 -20.79 7.86 -30.46
N TYR A 10 -19.66 8.07 -31.13
CA TYR A 10 -19.14 7.15 -32.12
C TYR A 10 -18.16 6.18 -31.47
N LEU A 11 -18.32 4.89 -31.78
CA LEU A 11 -17.41 3.83 -31.40
C LEU A 11 -16.91 3.11 -32.66
N THR A 12 -15.67 2.64 -32.62
CA THR A 12 -15.22 1.69 -33.63
C THR A 12 -16.00 0.38 -33.48
N PRO A 13 -16.20 -0.38 -34.58
CA PRO A 13 -16.86 -1.67 -34.52
C PRO A 13 -16.24 -2.64 -33.50
N GLU A 14 -14.89 -2.65 -33.36
CA GLU A 14 -14.25 -3.53 -32.37
C GLU A 14 -14.60 -3.13 -30.94
N LYS A 15 -14.56 -1.82 -30.65
CA LYS A 15 -14.91 -1.31 -29.31
C LYS A 15 -16.36 -1.62 -28.98
N LYS A 16 -17.27 -1.47 -29.94
CA LYS A 16 -18.69 -1.81 -29.76
C LYS A 16 -18.87 -3.30 -29.44
N ALA A 17 -18.20 -4.20 -30.18
CA ALA A 17 -18.28 -5.63 -29.94
C ALA A 17 -17.74 -6.05 -28.56
N ILE A 18 -16.65 -5.43 -28.12
CA ILE A 18 -16.10 -5.65 -26.77
C ILE A 18 -17.13 -5.21 -25.71
N LEU A 19 -17.76 -4.06 -25.90
CA LEU A 19 -18.76 -3.51 -24.99
C LEU A 19 -19.99 -4.43 -24.88
N GLU A 20 -20.48 -4.92 -26.02
CA GLU A 20 -21.57 -5.90 -26.09
C GLU A 20 -21.26 -7.21 -25.38
N ARG A 21 -20.04 -7.72 -25.54
CA ARG A 21 -19.60 -8.94 -24.84
C ARG A 21 -19.47 -8.71 -23.33
N ARG A 22 -18.77 -7.64 -22.92
CA ARG A 22 -18.50 -7.35 -21.49
C ARG A 22 -19.77 -7.00 -20.71
N PHE A 23 -20.74 -6.35 -21.36
CA PHE A 23 -22.05 -6.07 -20.77
C PHE A 23 -22.76 -7.34 -20.29
N GLN A 24 -22.70 -8.40 -21.10
CA GLN A 24 -23.32 -9.70 -20.75
C GLN A 24 -22.55 -10.40 -19.63
N GLU A 25 -21.22 -10.35 -19.66
CA GLU A 25 -20.35 -10.93 -18.62
C GLU A 25 -20.53 -10.24 -17.24
N ASP A 26 -20.77 -8.93 -17.22
CA ASP A 26 -21.02 -8.15 -16.00
C ASP A 26 -22.40 -8.43 -15.38
N GLY A 27 -23.33 -9.05 -16.13
CA GLY A 27 -24.71 -9.28 -15.68
C GLY A 27 -25.52 -7.98 -15.49
N SER A 28 -25.09 -6.90 -16.15
CA SER A 28 -25.78 -5.62 -16.09
C SER A 28 -27.19 -5.71 -16.71
N ARG A 29 -28.14 -4.92 -16.20
CA ARG A 29 -29.55 -4.98 -16.65
C ARG A 29 -29.79 -4.40 -18.05
N SER A 30 -28.93 -3.51 -18.51
CA SER A 30 -28.95 -2.93 -19.85
C SER A 30 -27.59 -2.36 -20.24
N MET A 31 -27.34 -2.24 -21.55
CA MET A 31 -26.12 -1.62 -22.08
C MET A 31 -25.90 -0.23 -21.50
N THR A 32 -26.97 0.55 -21.35
CA THR A 32 -26.95 1.86 -20.72
C THR A 32 -26.48 1.79 -19.27
N ALA A 33 -26.96 0.84 -18.47
CA ALA A 33 -26.55 0.70 -17.07
C ALA A 33 -25.07 0.32 -16.94
N PHE A 34 -24.56 -0.50 -17.86
CA PHE A 34 -23.13 -0.84 -17.91
C PHE A 34 -22.26 0.36 -18.30
N ILE A 35 -22.70 1.15 -19.29
CA ILE A 35 -22.01 2.38 -19.68
C ILE A 35 -22.07 3.41 -18.55
N GLU A 36 -23.21 3.60 -17.89
CA GLU A 36 -23.36 4.50 -16.73
C GLU A 36 -22.35 4.14 -15.64
N ARG A 37 -22.23 2.86 -15.26
CA ARG A 37 -21.24 2.39 -14.29
C ARG A 37 -19.79 2.64 -14.73
N ALA A 38 -19.48 2.42 -16.01
CA ALA A 38 -18.14 2.65 -16.54
C ALA A 38 -17.78 4.15 -16.57
N VAL A 39 -18.76 5.01 -16.84
CA VAL A 39 -18.61 6.48 -16.79
C VAL A 39 -18.45 6.94 -15.35
N ASP A 40 -19.31 6.49 -14.44
CA ASP A 40 -19.23 6.79 -13.00
C ASP A 40 -17.84 6.41 -12.46
N PHE A 41 -17.35 5.22 -12.80
CA PHE A 41 -16.00 4.78 -12.44
C PHE A 41 -14.91 5.74 -12.92
N TYR A 42 -15.00 6.23 -14.16
CA TYR A 42 -13.99 7.13 -14.72
C TYR A 42 -14.09 8.54 -14.12
N LEU A 43 -15.30 9.02 -13.83
CA LEU A 43 -15.53 10.29 -13.13
C LEU A 43 -15.05 10.22 -11.68
N ASP A 44 -15.32 9.12 -10.99
CA ASP A 44 -14.81 8.84 -9.64
C ASP A 44 -13.27 8.77 -9.64
N TYR A 45 -12.68 8.11 -10.64
CA TYR A 45 -11.22 8.06 -10.82
C TYR A 45 -10.62 9.46 -11.02
N LEU A 46 -11.19 10.30 -11.89
CA LEU A 46 -10.72 11.66 -12.12
C LEU A 46 -10.90 12.54 -10.88
N SER A 47 -12.04 12.43 -10.20
CA SER A 47 -12.31 13.15 -8.94
C SER A 47 -11.37 12.69 -7.81
N ALA A 48 -11.03 11.40 -7.79
CA ALA A 48 -10.05 10.83 -6.86
C ALA A 48 -8.61 11.22 -7.20
N ASN A 49 -8.31 11.60 -8.44
CA ASN A 49 -7.02 12.15 -8.82
C ASN A 49 -6.81 13.57 -8.25
N ASP A 50 -7.89 14.30 -7.94
CA ASP A 50 -7.87 15.52 -7.10
C ASP A 50 -7.85 15.21 -5.59
N ALA A 51 -8.37 14.04 -5.16
CA ALA A 51 -8.43 13.62 -3.75
C ALA A 51 -7.33 12.61 -3.33
N GLY A 52 -6.35 12.35 -4.19
CA GLY A 52 -5.13 11.62 -3.87
C GLY A 52 -5.21 10.09 -3.79
N LEU A 53 -6.32 9.40 -3.49
CA LEU A 53 -6.33 7.92 -3.49
C LEU A 53 -7.73 7.33 -3.24
N PHE A 54 -8.41 6.84 -4.27
CA PHE A 54 -9.41 5.79 -4.10
C PHE A 54 -9.22 4.72 -5.18
N LEU A 55 -8.62 3.59 -4.79
CA LEU A 55 -8.64 2.39 -5.60
C LEU A 55 -10.06 1.80 -5.53
N PRO A 56 -10.63 1.34 -6.66
CA PRO A 56 -11.88 0.58 -6.67
C PRO A 56 -11.86 -0.51 -5.59
N THR A 57 -12.97 -0.72 -4.87
CA THR A 57 -13.03 -1.60 -3.69
C THR A 57 -12.45 -3.00 -3.92
N SER A 58 -12.61 -3.55 -5.11
CA SER A 58 -12.03 -4.84 -5.52
C SER A 58 -10.51 -4.82 -5.60
N ILE A 59 -9.93 -3.75 -6.15
CA ILE A 59 -8.47 -3.57 -6.24
C ILE A 59 -7.89 -3.29 -4.86
N LYS A 60 -8.56 -2.44 -4.07
CA LYS A 60 -8.18 -2.17 -2.68
C LYS A 60 -8.19 -3.45 -1.86
N SER A 61 -9.26 -4.23 -1.91
CA SER A 61 -9.38 -5.51 -1.18
C SER A 61 -8.31 -6.53 -1.58
N TYR A 62 -8.01 -6.65 -2.87
CA TYR A 62 -6.91 -7.51 -3.34
C TYR A 62 -5.55 -7.03 -2.82
N LEU A 63 -5.28 -5.72 -2.90
CA LEU A 63 -4.04 -5.13 -2.43
C LEU A 63 -3.89 -5.30 -0.91
N ASP A 64 -4.94 -5.02 -0.14
CA ASP A 64 -4.97 -5.19 1.32
C ASP A 64 -4.71 -6.65 1.69
N GLY A 65 -5.35 -7.61 1.01
CA GLY A 65 -5.11 -9.04 1.23
C GLY A 65 -3.67 -9.46 0.92
N ARG A 66 -3.09 -8.96 -0.18
CA ARG A 66 -1.70 -9.23 -0.55
C ARG A 66 -0.71 -8.58 0.41
N LEU A 67 -0.95 -7.34 0.83
CA LEU A 67 -0.14 -6.62 1.82
C LEU A 67 -0.22 -7.30 3.18
N ALA A 68 -1.40 -7.75 3.61
CA ALA A 68 -1.56 -8.51 4.85
C ALA A 68 -0.76 -9.83 4.81
N SER A 69 -0.80 -10.56 3.70
CA SER A 69 -0.01 -11.79 3.53
C SER A 69 1.51 -11.54 3.55
N ILE A 70 1.97 -10.46 2.92
CA ILE A 70 3.39 -10.07 2.95
C ILE A 70 3.79 -9.64 4.36
N ALA A 71 2.98 -8.80 5.02
CA ALA A 71 3.23 -8.33 6.38
C ALA A 71 3.25 -9.49 7.38
N PHE A 72 2.38 -10.49 7.22
CA PHE A 72 2.37 -11.68 8.06
C PHE A 72 3.67 -12.48 7.91
N ARG A 73 4.09 -12.79 6.67
CA ARG A 73 5.37 -13.47 6.42
C ARG A 73 6.55 -12.68 6.99
N GLN A 74 6.57 -11.37 6.78
CA GLN A 74 7.60 -10.51 7.35
C GLN A 74 7.58 -10.52 8.88
N ALA A 75 6.40 -10.53 9.52
CA ALA A 75 6.29 -10.60 10.98
C ALA A 75 6.86 -11.91 11.53
N VAL A 76 6.60 -13.04 10.87
CA VAL A 76 7.17 -14.35 11.23
C VAL A 76 8.70 -14.32 11.15
N GLU A 77 9.27 -13.84 10.04
CA GLU A 77 10.73 -13.75 9.89
C GLU A 77 11.35 -12.79 10.92
N GLN A 78 10.69 -11.67 11.23
CA GLN A 78 11.15 -10.74 12.26
C GLN A 78 11.10 -11.35 13.66
N ASP A 79 10.07 -12.13 13.98
CA ASP A 79 9.95 -12.85 15.25
C ASP A 79 11.05 -13.90 15.41
N MET A 80 11.32 -14.68 14.35
CA MET A 80 12.41 -15.65 14.34
C MET A 80 13.78 -14.99 14.56
N VAL A 81 14.06 -13.88 13.88
CA VAL A 81 15.30 -13.11 14.08
C VAL A 81 15.38 -12.55 15.50
N ALA A 82 14.28 -12.02 16.04
CA ALA A 82 14.23 -11.50 17.40
C ALA A 82 14.49 -12.60 18.44
N GLY A 83 13.92 -13.80 18.26
CA GLY A 83 14.17 -14.96 19.10
C GLY A 83 15.65 -15.37 19.11
N ILE A 84 16.27 -15.52 17.93
CA ILE A 84 17.70 -15.85 17.81
C ILE A 84 18.58 -14.80 18.50
N LEU A 85 18.26 -13.51 18.33
CA LEU A 85 19.02 -12.43 18.97
C LEU A 85 18.84 -12.43 20.50
N ALA A 86 17.64 -12.72 21.00
CA ALA A 86 17.38 -12.83 22.43
C ALA A 86 18.18 -13.99 23.05
N ASP A 87 18.20 -15.14 22.39
CA ASP A 87 18.98 -16.32 22.81
C ASP A 87 20.49 -16.03 22.83
N ALA A 88 20.98 -15.24 21.87
CA ALA A 88 22.41 -14.94 21.73
C ALA A 88 22.91 -13.84 22.69
N TYR A 89 22.10 -12.81 22.97
CA TYR A 89 22.57 -11.59 23.65
C TYR A 89 22.06 -11.40 25.10
N GLN A 90 21.13 -12.23 25.60
CA GLN A 90 20.59 -12.15 26.97
C GLN A 90 20.19 -10.73 27.40
N PHE A 91 19.52 -9.98 26.53
CA PHE A 91 19.09 -8.62 26.84
C PHE A 91 18.09 -8.60 28.03
N SER A 92 18.19 -7.57 28.88
CA SER A 92 17.17 -7.31 29.89
C SER A 92 15.94 -6.61 29.28
N ASP A 93 14.78 -6.75 29.94
CA ASP A 93 13.55 -6.05 29.54
C ASP A 93 13.72 -4.51 29.56
N GLU A 94 14.55 -3.98 30.45
CA GLU A 94 14.84 -2.55 30.51
C GLU A 94 15.67 -2.08 29.31
N ASP A 95 16.69 -2.83 28.92
CA ASP A 95 17.51 -2.54 27.73
C ASP A 95 16.66 -2.49 26.47
N PHE A 96 15.71 -3.42 26.33
CA PHE A 96 14.77 -3.43 25.20
C PHE A 96 13.88 -2.20 25.17
N ARG A 97 13.33 -1.79 26.33
CA ARG A 97 12.46 -0.60 26.42
C ARG A 97 13.22 0.66 26.03
N LEU A 98 14.44 0.82 26.53
CA LEU A 98 15.27 1.99 26.27
C LEU A 98 15.69 2.06 24.80
N ARG A 99 16.16 0.94 24.23
CA ARG A 99 16.49 0.83 22.80
C ARG A 99 15.26 1.07 21.93
N ARG A 100 14.09 0.55 22.28
CA ARG A 100 12.85 0.78 21.51
C ARG A 100 12.47 2.25 21.50
N ALA A 101 12.55 2.95 22.63
CA ALA A 101 12.26 4.37 22.70
C ALA A 101 13.18 5.18 21.78
N GLU A 102 14.49 4.91 21.83
CA GLU A 102 15.50 5.53 20.96
C GLU A 102 15.23 5.22 19.47
N ARG A 103 14.91 3.97 19.13
CA ARG A 103 14.61 3.58 17.73
C ARG A 103 13.35 4.24 17.20
N VAL A 104 12.29 4.37 18.01
CA VAL A 104 11.06 5.08 17.61
C VAL A 104 11.36 6.56 17.33
N GLN A 105 12.18 7.21 18.17
CA GLN A 105 12.57 8.59 17.94
C GLN A 105 13.40 8.74 16.65
N ASN A 106 14.34 7.84 16.40
CA ASN A 106 15.14 7.87 15.17
C ASN A 106 14.29 7.65 13.91
N VAL A 107 13.37 6.69 13.93
CA VAL A 107 12.43 6.46 12.81
C VAL A 107 11.58 7.69 12.53
N LYS A 108 11.09 8.37 13.58
CA LYS A 108 10.34 9.63 13.43
C LYS A 108 11.20 10.73 12.81
N LYS A 109 12.46 10.87 13.26
CA LYS A 109 13.40 11.87 12.71
C LYS A 109 13.76 11.61 11.25
N THR A 110 13.87 10.35 10.84
CA THR A 110 14.28 9.98 9.48
C THR A 110 13.12 9.67 8.54
N ASN A 111 11.87 9.86 8.97
CA ASN A 111 10.66 9.45 8.24
C ASN A 111 10.73 7.99 7.76
N GLY A 112 11.25 7.10 8.61
CA GLY A 112 11.38 5.68 8.31
C GLY A 112 12.54 5.29 7.40
N ARG A 113 13.39 6.24 6.96
CA ARG A 113 14.63 5.91 6.25
C ARG A 113 15.65 5.37 7.26
N ILE A 114 15.92 4.07 7.17
CA ILE A 114 16.93 3.40 8.00
C ILE A 114 18.01 2.86 7.06
N SER A 115 19.25 3.33 7.22
CA SER A 115 20.42 2.81 6.51
C SER A 115 21.35 2.08 7.48
N LEU A 116 21.66 0.82 7.17
CA LEU A 116 22.64 0.03 7.91
C LEU A 116 24.04 0.60 7.74
N GLU A 117 24.41 1.05 6.53
CA GLU A 117 25.73 1.63 6.25
C GLU A 117 25.98 2.88 7.08
N GLN A 118 24.99 3.78 7.17
CA GLN A 118 25.10 4.98 8.01
C GLN A 118 25.21 4.64 9.50
N ARG A 119 24.48 3.62 9.96
CA ARG A 119 24.55 3.15 11.36
C ARG A 119 25.89 2.50 11.69
N VAL A 120 26.47 1.75 10.76
CA VAL A 120 27.80 1.20 10.92
C VAL A 120 28.79 2.36 11.02
N ARG A 121 28.79 3.29 10.07
CA ARG A 121 29.73 4.43 10.04
C ARG A 121 29.67 5.29 11.32
N GLY A 122 28.48 5.68 11.77
CA GLY A 122 28.33 6.47 13.00
C GLY A 122 28.79 5.76 14.28
N ALA A 123 28.68 4.43 14.34
CA ALA A 123 29.17 3.64 15.48
C ALA A 123 30.72 3.57 15.53
N TRP A 124 31.40 3.69 14.38
CA TRP A 124 32.87 3.80 14.34
C TRP A 124 33.34 5.22 14.67
N GLU A 125 32.61 6.25 14.23
CA GLU A 125 32.93 7.66 14.52
C GLU A 125 32.74 8.02 16.01
N GLU A 126 31.70 7.49 16.69
CA GLU A 126 31.53 7.64 18.16
C GLU A 126 32.54 6.83 18.99
N GLY A 127 33.17 5.80 18.41
CA GLY A 127 34.21 4.99 19.05
C GLY A 127 35.60 5.62 19.02
N ASP A 128 35.85 6.53 18.07
CA ASP A 128 37.13 7.24 17.92
C ASP A 128 37.26 8.47 18.85
N GLU A 129 36.18 8.98 19.42
CA GLU A 129 36.22 10.09 20.41
C GLU A 129 36.81 9.68 21.78
N TRP A 130 37.06 8.39 22.02
CA TRP A 130 37.62 7.88 23.29
C TRP A 130 39.10 7.45 23.18
N GLN A 131 39.81 7.86 22.12
CA GLN A 131 41.23 7.51 21.88
C GLN A 131 42.24 8.67 22.01
N ASP A 132 41.91 9.76 22.71
CA ASP A 132 42.87 10.80 23.13
C ASP A 132 42.92 10.97 24.66
#